data_AF-A0A1Z4IIX3-F1
#
_entry.id   AF-A0A1Z4IIX3-F1
#
_cell.length_a   1.000
_cell.length_b   1.000
_cell.length_c   1.000
_cell.angle_alpha   90.00
_cell.angle_beta   90.00
_cell.angle_gamma   90.00
#
_symmetry.space_group_name_H-M   'P 1'
#
loop_
_entity.id
_entity.type
_entity.pdbx_description
1 polymer ?
#
loop_
_entity_poly.entity_id
_entity_poly.type
_entity_poly.pdbx_seq_one_letter_code
_entity_poly.pdbx_strand_id
1 'polypeptide(L)'
;MTTLQEIINSNLSLTRDELKADRALVMEIQTILANLGFYPGGGWIDGDLGGLASFSWKGLIDFCTRVGSLSIPSNNVAITLDIAQKLLNTKQVDSILSDAAVTTSVINKLKEIQLKSPIVNLNTPASAFVARTINKSPFQKFINDYPTHLEQKPDGTSIVSYGDSFTLSTGATISFSDYPNLKKVPNIDSSGLDFLSSNISHACVCVGSFQDSTDFIKAHWLGKKALEPQQFLSATKFIGVFNAICQINSKSLTTDVDDCIIESPRFRFNSLVEDMVSYRNKFASSNAIGGLFKRFTKREDLESWIKDQTGNDSIEFCGAYGESPLITNPNIKDTTTGEAVLNSTLKGKTGDNFISAYDLVRLISMLGWHLHLPSTAQLPSAQWKNLENVVRAMGRDSARYVDVALEILGVVNVISEPVIISKVGWGDSSMTYAAFVKFVDRRITPSIAVAI
;
A
#
# COMPACT_ATOMS: atom_id res chain seq x y z
N MET A 1 -26.35 22.47 9.51
CA MET A 1 -25.75 21.16 9.23
C MET A 1 -25.34 20.63 10.56
N THR A 2 -25.88 19.47 10.94
CA THR A 2 -25.68 18.91 12.28
C THR A 2 -24.41 18.06 12.28
N THR A 3 -23.58 18.17 13.31
CA THR A 3 -22.44 17.26 13.53
C THR A 3 -22.72 16.33 14.72
N LEU A 4 -21.97 15.24 14.85
CA LEU A 4 -22.04 14.41 16.06
C LEU A 4 -21.76 15.22 17.33
N GLN A 5 -20.83 16.17 17.26
CA GLN A 5 -20.52 17.06 18.38
C GLN A 5 -21.69 17.99 18.72
N GLU A 6 -22.44 18.46 17.73
CA GLU A 6 -23.65 19.28 17.96
C GLU A 6 -24.78 18.48 18.59
N ILE A 7 -24.95 17.20 18.20
CA ILE A 7 -25.90 16.29 18.86
C ILE A 7 -25.59 16.16 20.35
N ILE A 8 -24.30 16.04 20.69
CA ILE A 8 -23.84 15.96 22.09
C ILE A 8 -24.08 17.29 22.80
N ASN A 9 -23.59 18.40 22.25
CA ASN A 9 -23.64 19.72 22.89
C ASN A 9 -25.08 20.21 23.11
N SER A 10 -25.99 19.85 22.21
CA SER A 10 -27.39 20.29 22.24
C SER A 10 -28.36 19.20 22.73
N ASN A 11 -27.84 18.04 23.17
CA ASN A 11 -28.61 16.88 23.61
C ASN A 11 -29.75 16.50 22.63
N LEU A 12 -29.42 16.45 21.33
CA LEU A 12 -30.40 16.15 20.29
C LEU A 12 -30.65 14.65 20.19
N SER A 13 -31.85 14.32 19.71
CA SER A 13 -32.21 13.00 19.22
C SER A 13 -32.85 13.18 17.86
N LEU A 14 -32.34 12.48 16.85
CA LEU A 14 -32.89 12.55 15.50
C LEU A 14 -33.66 11.27 15.18
N THR A 15 -34.79 11.42 14.53
CA THR A 15 -35.48 10.35 13.81
C THR A 15 -34.62 9.89 12.62
N ARG A 16 -34.98 8.74 12.04
CA ARG A 16 -34.27 8.22 10.86
C ARG A 16 -34.42 9.13 9.65
N ASP A 17 -35.56 9.78 9.47
CA ASP A 17 -35.80 10.67 8.33
C ASP A 17 -35.03 11.98 8.46
N GLU A 18 -34.93 12.53 9.68
CA GLU A 18 -34.07 13.68 9.97
C GLU A 18 -32.59 13.35 9.73
N LEU A 19 -32.12 12.20 10.23
CA LEU A 19 -30.75 11.74 9.98
C LEU A 19 -30.50 11.54 8.49
N LYS A 20 -31.45 10.92 7.76
CA LYS A 20 -31.34 10.68 6.32
C LYS A 20 -31.30 11.99 5.51
N ALA A 21 -31.96 13.04 5.97
CA ALA A 21 -31.94 14.35 5.34
C ALA A 21 -30.59 15.07 5.53
N ASP A 22 -29.86 14.80 6.61
CA ASP A 22 -28.55 15.40 6.88
C ASP A 22 -27.39 14.57 6.30
N ARG A 23 -27.14 14.76 5.00
CA ARG A 23 -26.08 14.05 4.27
C ARG A 23 -24.69 14.20 4.90
N ALA A 24 -24.38 15.37 5.46
CA ALA A 24 -23.06 15.64 6.04
C ALA A 24 -22.86 14.81 7.31
N LEU A 25 -23.87 14.77 8.19
CA LEU A 25 -23.86 13.92 9.38
C LEU A 25 -23.77 12.44 9.01
N VAL A 26 -24.49 11.99 7.98
CA VAL A 26 -24.39 10.60 7.50
C VAL A 26 -22.98 10.27 7.02
N MET A 27 -22.32 11.17 6.28
CA MET A 27 -20.92 10.97 5.87
C MET A 27 -19.97 10.86 7.07
N GLU A 28 -20.17 11.69 8.10
CA GLU A 28 -19.41 11.61 9.35
C GLU A 28 -19.57 10.23 10.01
N ILE A 29 -20.81 9.75 10.16
CA ILE A 29 -21.12 8.43 10.72
C ILE A 29 -20.53 7.30 9.87
N GLN A 30 -20.73 7.33 8.54
CA GLN A 30 -20.19 6.32 7.62
C GLN A 30 -18.66 6.24 7.72
N THR A 31 -17.98 7.38 7.83
CA THR A 31 -16.52 7.44 8.00
C THR A 31 -16.07 6.77 9.29
N ILE A 32 -16.74 7.08 10.42
CA ILE A 32 -16.42 6.47 11.72
C ILE A 32 -16.69 4.96 11.69
N LEU A 33 -17.86 4.55 11.18
CA LEU A 33 -18.20 3.14 11.07
C LEU A 33 -17.23 2.38 10.16
N ALA A 34 -16.74 2.99 9.07
CA ALA A 34 -15.75 2.37 8.21
C ALA A 34 -14.43 2.14 8.93
N ASN A 35 -13.94 3.15 9.66
CA ASN A 35 -12.70 3.04 10.43
C ASN A 35 -12.77 2.02 11.58
N LEU A 36 -13.98 1.75 12.08
CA LEU A 36 -14.27 0.75 13.10
C LEU A 36 -14.65 -0.62 12.52
N GLY A 37 -14.70 -0.77 11.19
CA GLY A 37 -14.98 -2.02 10.49
C GLY A 37 -16.46 -2.42 10.40
N PHE A 38 -17.40 -1.51 10.67
CA PHE A 38 -18.85 -1.73 10.53
C PHE A 38 -19.42 -1.34 9.17
N TYR A 39 -18.65 -0.62 8.34
CA TYR A 39 -19.10 -0.08 7.07
C TYR A 39 -18.00 -0.21 5.99
N PRO A 40 -18.31 -0.42 4.71
CA PRO A 40 -17.30 -0.32 3.66
C PRO A 40 -16.82 1.13 3.50
N GLY A 41 -15.51 1.40 3.62
CA GLY A 41 -14.96 2.72 3.31
C GLY A 41 -14.85 3.03 1.82
N GLY A 42 -14.12 4.10 1.49
CA GLY A 42 -13.83 4.49 0.12
C GLY A 42 -14.98 5.23 -0.58
N GLY A 43 -15.31 4.82 -1.80
CA GLY A 43 -16.41 5.41 -2.60
C GLY A 43 -17.82 5.21 -2.03
N TRP A 44 -17.96 4.40 -0.99
CA TRP A 44 -19.20 4.17 -0.26
C TRP A 44 -19.55 5.30 0.72
N ILE A 45 -18.57 6.14 1.10
CA ILE A 45 -18.83 7.30 1.95
C ILE A 45 -19.46 8.39 1.07
N ASP A 46 -20.79 8.40 1.01
CA ASP A 46 -21.62 9.17 0.07
C ASP A 46 -22.71 10.03 0.73
N GLY A 47 -22.93 9.85 2.04
CA GLY A 47 -23.98 10.54 2.80
C GLY A 47 -25.38 9.98 2.58
N ASP A 48 -25.53 8.82 1.92
CA ASP A 48 -26.81 8.13 1.80
C ASP A 48 -27.00 7.09 2.92
N LEU A 49 -27.95 7.37 3.81
CA LEU A 49 -28.35 6.41 4.83
C LEU A 49 -29.07 5.20 4.21
N GLY A 50 -29.67 5.35 3.04
CA GLY A 50 -30.34 4.29 2.29
C GLY A 50 -31.69 3.84 2.89
N GLY A 51 -32.00 2.55 2.71
CA GLY A 51 -33.13 1.84 3.32
C GLY A 51 -32.73 1.03 4.56
N LEU A 52 -33.65 0.26 5.14
CA LEU A 52 -33.36 -0.60 6.31
C LEU A 52 -32.32 -1.70 6.02
N ALA A 53 -32.17 -2.09 4.75
CA ALA A 53 -31.21 -3.09 4.33
C ALA A 53 -29.85 -2.52 3.87
N SER A 54 -29.67 -1.19 3.95
CA SER A 54 -28.42 -0.52 3.52
C SER A 54 -27.25 -0.89 4.43
N PHE A 55 -26.03 -0.75 3.91
CA PHE A 55 -24.83 -0.90 4.74
C PHE A 55 -24.79 0.13 5.87
N SER A 56 -25.23 1.37 5.60
CA SER A 56 -25.15 2.47 6.58
C SER A 56 -26.01 2.14 7.81
N TRP A 57 -27.25 1.68 7.58
CA TRP A 57 -28.18 1.35 8.64
C TRP A 57 -27.78 0.07 9.40
N LYS A 58 -27.39 -0.98 8.67
CA LYS A 58 -26.89 -2.22 9.28
C LYS A 58 -25.64 -2.00 10.13
N GLY A 59 -24.68 -1.22 9.62
CA GLY A 59 -23.45 -0.89 10.32
C GLY A 59 -23.70 -0.12 11.61
N LEU A 60 -24.64 0.84 11.60
CA LEU A 60 -25.00 1.59 12.81
C LEU A 60 -25.69 0.70 13.85
N ILE A 61 -26.59 -0.19 13.43
CA ILE A 61 -27.22 -1.18 14.33
C ILE A 61 -26.18 -2.12 14.93
N ASP A 62 -25.28 -2.67 14.10
CA ASP A 62 -24.24 -3.60 14.55
C ASP A 62 -23.27 -2.91 15.52
N PHE A 63 -22.88 -1.66 15.24
CA PHE A 63 -22.11 -0.84 16.17
C PHE A 63 -22.82 -0.69 17.54
N CYS A 64 -24.09 -0.29 17.54
CA CYS A 64 -24.84 -0.12 18.80
C CYS A 64 -25.05 -1.45 19.55
N THR A 65 -25.12 -2.56 18.83
CA THR A 65 -25.26 -3.90 19.41
C THR A 65 -23.97 -4.35 20.11
N ARG A 66 -22.81 -3.99 19.55
CA ARG A 66 -21.50 -4.48 20.03
C ARG A 66 -20.79 -3.52 20.98
N VAL A 67 -21.16 -2.24 21.01
CA VAL A 67 -20.44 -1.21 21.75
C VAL A 67 -21.25 -0.71 22.95
N GLY A 68 -20.96 -1.24 24.13
CA GLY A 68 -21.60 -0.83 25.38
C GLY A 68 -23.11 -1.09 25.42
N SER A 69 -23.80 -0.50 26.39
CA SER A 69 -25.26 -0.59 26.52
C SER A 69 -25.94 0.55 25.76
N LEU A 70 -25.88 0.52 24.43
CA LEU A 70 -26.56 1.51 23.57
C LEU A 70 -27.97 1.03 23.19
N SER A 71 -28.89 1.98 23.05
CA SER A 71 -30.20 1.71 22.44
C SER A 71 -30.03 1.39 20.95
N ILE A 72 -30.76 0.38 20.47
CA ILE A 72 -30.74 0.03 19.04
C ILE A 72 -31.49 1.11 18.23
N PRO A 73 -30.87 1.67 17.17
CA PRO A 73 -31.52 2.63 16.28
C PRO A 73 -32.85 2.10 15.70
N SER A 74 -33.83 2.99 15.62
CA SER A 74 -35.16 2.75 15.05
C SER A 74 -35.59 3.91 14.15
N ASN A 75 -36.77 3.82 13.53
CA ASN A 75 -37.30 4.92 12.71
C ASN A 75 -37.55 6.20 13.54
N ASN A 76 -37.98 6.04 14.80
CA ASN A 76 -38.35 7.16 15.68
C ASN A 76 -37.15 7.74 16.44
N VAL A 77 -36.10 6.93 16.64
CA VAL A 77 -34.88 7.34 17.34
C VAL A 77 -33.71 6.66 16.64
N ALA A 78 -33.07 7.37 15.71
CA ALA A 78 -31.97 6.84 14.91
C ALA A 78 -30.60 7.16 15.53
N ILE A 79 -30.44 8.35 16.09
CA ILE A 79 -29.22 8.77 16.78
C ILE A 79 -29.56 9.64 17.99
N THR A 80 -28.88 9.39 19.10
CA THR A 80 -29.01 10.09 20.38
C THR A 80 -27.65 10.62 20.82
N LEU A 81 -27.63 11.42 21.89
CA LEU A 81 -26.39 11.86 22.55
C LEU A 81 -25.45 10.69 22.87
N ASP A 82 -25.95 9.60 23.45
CA ASP A 82 -25.12 8.46 23.85
C ASP A 82 -24.48 7.75 22.64
N ILE A 83 -25.26 7.57 21.57
CA ILE A 83 -24.76 6.98 20.32
C ILE A 83 -23.69 7.87 19.71
N ALA A 84 -23.93 9.19 19.63
CA ALA A 84 -22.97 10.14 19.08
C ALA A 84 -21.67 10.17 19.90
N GLN A 85 -21.77 10.18 21.23
CA GLN A 85 -20.64 10.14 22.13
C GLN A 85 -19.81 8.86 21.95
N LYS A 86 -20.47 7.70 21.81
CA LYS A 86 -19.78 6.42 21.57
C LYS A 86 -19.12 6.37 20.20
N LEU A 87 -19.76 6.88 19.14
CA LEU A 87 -19.14 6.95 17.81
C LEU A 87 -17.83 7.75 17.83
N LEU A 88 -17.81 8.92 18.50
CA LEU A 88 -16.60 9.77 18.56
C LEU A 88 -15.49 9.21 19.46
N ASN A 89 -15.86 8.56 20.57
CA ASN A 89 -14.90 8.10 21.57
C ASN A 89 -14.34 6.70 21.29
N THR A 90 -15.04 5.87 20.52
CA THR A 90 -14.60 4.50 20.23
C THR A 90 -13.45 4.52 19.22
N LYS A 91 -12.28 4.02 19.61
CA LYS A 91 -11.12 3.90 18.72
C LYS A 91 -11.02 2.52 18.07
N GLN A 92 -11.55 1.49 18.69
CA GLN A 92 -11.58 0.13 18.18
C GLN A 92 -12.70 -0.67 18.85
N VAL A 93 -13.15 -1.75 18.21
CA VAL A 93 -14.05 -2.75 18.79
C VAL A 93 -13.41 -4.14 18.67
N ASP A 94 -12.97 -4.72 19.79
CA ASP A 94 -12.17 -5.97 19.81
C ASP A 94 -12.85 -7.17 19.13
N SER A 95 -14.19 -7.22 19.16
CA SER A 95 -14.93 -8.28 18.48
C SER A 95 -14.79 -8.22 16.96
N ILE A 96 -14.58 -7.04 16.36
CA ILE A 96 -14.38 -6.92 14.91
C ILE A 96 -13.08 -7.57 14.49
N LEU A 97 -12.01 -7.31 15.25
CA LEU A 97 -10.72 -7.95 15.02
C LEU A 97 -10.79 -9.46 15.25
N SER A 98 -11.53 -9.89 16.28
CA SER A 98 -11.73 -11.32 16.58
C SER A 98 -12.50 -12.03 15.47
N ASP A 99 -13.53 -11.39 14.91
CA ASP A 99 -14.29 -11.92 13.76
C ASP A 99 -13.42 -12.11 12.52
N ALA A 100 -12.35 -11.32 12.38
CA ALA A 100 -11.42 -11.43 11.25
C ALA A 100 -10.60 -12.73 11.26
N ALA A 101 -10.51 -13.43 12.39
CA ALA A 101 -9.92 -14.77 12.45
C ALA A 101 -10.76 -15.82 11.70
N VAL A 102 -12.04 -15.52 11.41
CA VAL A 102 -12.93 -16.40 10.64
C VAL A 102 -12.86 -16.03 9.16
N THR A 103 -11.90 -16.62 8.45
CA THR A 103 -11.62 -16.35 7.02
C THR A 103 -12.87 -16.36 6.14
N THR A 104 -13.79 -17.31 6.34
CA THR A 104 -15.05 -17.40 5.58
C THR A 104 -15.94 -16.16 5.77
N SER A 105 -16.01 -15.63 6.99
CA SER A 105 -16.78 -14.42 7.29
C SER A 105 -16.21 -13.21 6.55
N VAL A 106 -14.88 -13.03 6.63
CA VAL A 106 -14.15 -11.96 5.93
C VAL A 106 -14.35 -12.07 4.42
N ILE A 107 -14.20 -13.26 3.83
CA ILE A 107 -14.40 -13.48 2.39
C ILE A 107 -15.84 -13.15 1.98
N ASN A 108 -16.85 -13.55 2.77
CA ASN A 108 -18.25 -13.25 2.45
C ASN A 108 -18.54 -11.74 2.51
N LYS A 109 -18.00 -11.05 3.53
CA LYS A 109 -18.08 -9.59 3.63
C LYS A 109 -17.44 -8.90 2.42
N LEU A 110 -16.21 -9.32 2.05
CA LEU A 110 -15.51 -8.83 0.87
C LEU A 110 -16.28 -9.08 -0.42
N LYS A 111 -16.89 -10.26 -0.59
CA LYS A 111 -17.75 -10.60 -1.73
C LYS A 111 -18.99 -9.69 -1.79
N GLU A 112 -19.63 -9.42 -0.66
CA GLU A 112 -20.81 -8.54 -0.62
C GLU A 112 -20.43 -7.10 -1.02
N ILE A 113 -19.32 -6.59 -0.50
CA ILE A 113 -18.78 -5.28 -0.87
C ILE A 113 -18.44 -5.25 -2.36
N GLN A 114 -17.78 -6.29 -2.86
CA GLN A 114 -17.41 -6.46 -4.26
C GLN A 114 -18.62 -6.44 -5.20
N LEU A 115 -19.66 -7.24 -4.89
CA LEU A 115 -20.87 -7.35 -5.71
C LEU A 115 -21.67 -6.04 -5.80
N LYS A 116 -21.63 -5.22 -4.75
CA LYS A 116 -22.45 -4.00 -4.68
C LYS A 116 -21.69 -2.72 -5.02
N SER A 117 -20.38 -2.80 -5.29
CA SER A 117 -19.58 -1.59 -5.52
C SER A 117 -19.75 -1.02 -6.93
N PRO A 118 -19.72 0.32 -7.06
CA PRO A 118 -19.86 0.97 -8.35
C PRO A 118 -18.65 0.71 -9.26
N ILE A 119 -18.89 0.68 -10.58
CA ILE A 119 -17.82 0.68 -11.60
C ILE A 119 -17.20 2.07 -11.62
N VAL A 120 -15.93 2.19 -11.23
CA VAL A 120 -15.22 3.49 -11.17
C VAL A 120 -14.32 3.74 -12.38
N ASN A 121 -13.96 2.71 -13.13
CA ASN A 121 -13.20 2.84 -14.37
C ASN A 121 -13.82 1.93 -15.44
N LEU A 122 -14.29 2.52 -16.54
CA LEU A 122 -14.95 1.81 -17.64
C LEU A 122 -14.05 0.77 -18.33
N ASN A 123 -12.73 0.89 -18.18
CA ASN A 123 -11.72 -0.02 -18.73
C ASN A 123 -11.27 -1.10 -17.76
N THR A 124 -11.88 -1.18 -16.57
CA THR A 124 -11.64 -2.25 -15.60
C THR A 124 -12.98 -2.81 -15.14
N PRO A 125 -13.14 -4.13 -14.99
CA PRO A 125 -14.34 -4.70 -14.39
C PRO A 125 -14.69 -4.00 -13.06
N ALA A 126 -15.98 -3.90 -12.74
CA ALA A 126 -16.44 -3.39 -11.46
C ALA A 126 -15.66 -4.07 -10.32
N SER A 127 -14.72 -3.37 -9.70
CA SER A 127 -13.93 -3.92 -8.61
C SER A 127 -13.94 -2.91 -7.47
N ALA A 128 -14.65 -3.27 -6.41
CA ALA A 128 -14.88 -2.44 -5.22
C ALA A 128 -13.61 -1.82 -4.65
N PHE A 129 -12.53 -2.58 -4.76
CA PHE A 129 -11.27 -2.25 -4.16
C PHE A 129 -10.40 -1.37 -5.08
N VAL A 130 -10.64 -1.43 -6.39
CA VAL A 130 -10.06 -0.53 -7.40
C VAL A 130 -10.78 0.83 -7.41
N ALA A 131 -12.07 0.81 -7.10
CA ALA A 131 -12.93 1.98 -6.99
C ALA A 131 -12.54 2.97 -5.88
N ARG A 132 -11.70 2.56 -4.93
CA ARG A 132 -11.35 3.42 -3.80
C ARG A 132 -10.50 4.60 -4.23
N THR A 133 -9.49 4.37 -5.07
CA THR A 133 -8.46 5.36 -5.45
C THR A 133 -7.77 5.98 -4.23
N ILE A 134 -6.70 6.74 -4.44
CA ILE A 134 -6.04 7.43 -3.31
C ILE A 134 -6.91 8.51 -2.67
N ASN A 135 -7.84 9.11 -3.41
CA ASN A 135 -8.65 10.25 -2.95
C ASN A 135 -9.69 9.90 -1.87
N LYS A 136 -9.93 8.60 -1.64
CA LYS A 136 -10.83 8.11 -0.59
C LYS A 136 -10.11 7.27 0.46
N SER A 137 -8.79 7.31 0.45
CA SER A 137 -7.97 6.64 1.47
C SER A 137 -8.04 7.40 2.79
N PRO A 138 -8.25 6.72 3.93
CA PRO A 138 -8.12 7.36 5.25
C PRO A 138 -6.69 7.86 5.50
N PHE A 139 -5.71 7.37 4.74
CA PHE A 139 -4.29 7.68 4.91
C PHE A 139 -3.72 8.65 3.86
N GLN A 140 -4.55 9.16 2.93
CA GLN A 140 -4.11 10.06 1.86
C GLN A 140 -3.28 11.24 2.37
N LYS A 141 -3.71 11.85 3.48
CA LYS A 141 -3.07 13.06 4.04
C LYS A 141 -1.62 12.83 4.48
N PHE A 142 -1.23 11.58 4.76
CA PHE A 142 0.09 11.23 5.26
C PHE A 142 1.13 10.98 4.16
N ILE A 143 0.74 10.95 2.88
CA ILE A 143 1.65 10.59 1.78
C ILE A 143 2.91 11.48 1.75
N ASN A 144 2.74 12.77 2.03
CA ASN A 144 3.87 13.70 2.05
C ASN A 144 4.82 13.43 3.23
N ASP A 145 4.31 12.87 4.33
CA ASP A 145 5.06 12.53 5.54
C ASP A 145 5.65 11.11 5.50
N TYR A 146 5.32 10.30 4.49
CA TYR A 146 5.83 8.92 4.37
C TYR A 146 7.36 8.82 4.49
N PRO A 147 8.17 9.67 3.84
CA PRO A 147 9.62 9.62 4.01
C PRO A 147 10.07 9.79 5.46
N THR A 148 9.53 10.79 6.16
CA THR A 148 9.80 11.02 7.59
C THR A 148 9.33 9.84 8.44
N HIS A 149 8.18 9.24 8.15
CA HIS A 149 7.74 8.03 8.84
C HIS A 149 8.67 6.84 8.57
N LEU A 150 9.27 6.72 7.39
CA LEU A 150 10.21 5.65 7.06
C LEU A 150 11.56 5.82 7.76
N GLU A 151 11.96 7.03 8.16
CA GLU A 151 13.18 7.28 8.95
C GLU A 151 13.09 6.75 10.40
N GLN A 152 11.87 6.56 10.90
CA GLN A 152 11.65 6.17 12.30
C GLN A 152 12.18 4.76 12.59
N LYS A 153 12.80 4.63 13.77
CA LYS A 153 13.19 3.37 14.40
C LYS A 153 12.41 3.17 15.71
N PRO A 154 12.36 1.94 16.25
CA PRO A 154 11.85 1.70 17.59
C PRO A 154 12.60 2.55 18.61
N ASP A 155 11.86 3.11 19.57
CA ASP A 155 12.40 3.91 20.67
C ASP A 155 12.33 3.15 22.01
N GLY A 156 11.83 1.90 21.99
CA GLY A 156 11.66 1.04 23.16
C GLY A 156 10.53 1.46 24.10
N THR A 157 9.75 2.49 23.75
CA THR A 157 8.67 3.03 24.58
C THR A 157 7.38 3.21 23.78
N SER A 158 7.35 4.14 22.83
CA SER A 158 6.19 4.47 22.01
C SER A 158 6.17 3.68 20.69
N ILE A 159 7.33 3.21 20.24
CA ILE A 159 7.52 2.36 19.06
C ILE A 159 8.37 1.17 19.50
N VAL A 160 7.75 -0.02 19.52
CA VAL A 160 8.40 -1.28 19.92
C VAL A 160 8.45 -2.22 18.72
N SER A 161 9.49 -3.03 18.64
CA SER A 161 9.65 -4.07 17.62
C SER A 161 9.72 -5.45 18.27
N TYR A 162 9.62 -6.50 17.46
CA TYR A 162 9.53 -7.89 17.95
C TYR A 162 10.91 -8.48 18.34
N GLY A 163 12.00 -7.74 18.19
CA GLY A 163 13.34 -8.25 18.47
C GLY A 163 13.76 -9.31 17.46
N ASP A 164 14.63 -10.23 17.90
CA ASP A 164 15.14 -11.34 17.08
C ASP A 164 14.16 -12.50 16.93
N SER A 165 13.24 -12.64 17.87
CA SER A 165 12.22 -13.68 17.81
C SER A 165 11.02 -13.32 18.65
N PHE A 166 9.86 -13.86 18.28
CA PHE A 166 8.65 -13.75 19.08
C PHE A 166 7.87 -15.07 19.05
N THR A 167 7.20 -15.38 20.15
CA THR A 167 6.38 -16.59 20.28
C THR A 167 4.91 -16.22 20.10
N LEU A 168 4.25 -16.84 19.12
CA LEU A 168 2.83 -16.72 18.87
C LEU A 168 2.03 -17.34 20.01
N SER A 169 0.75 -16.97 20.13
CA SER A 169 -0.19 -17.60 21.08
C SER A 169 -0.36 -19.11 20.83
N THR A 170 -0.03 -19.59 19.64
CA THR A 170 0.02 -21.03 19.29
C THR A 170 1.24 -21.75 19.85
N GLY A 171 2.20 -21.04 20.44
CA GLY A 171 3.49 -21.57 20.89
C GLY A 171 4.57 -21.63 19.80
N ALA A 172 4.22 -21.35 18.54
CA ALA A 172 5.20 -21.27 17.47
C ALA A 172 6.13 -20.06 17.65
N THR A 173 7.43 -20.28 17.54
CA THR A 173 8.43 -19.20 17.64
C THR A 173 8.88 -18.79 16.24
N ILE A 174 8.72 -17.52 15.92
CA ILE A 174 9.17 -16.92 14.68
C ILE A 174 10.51 -16.25 14.96
N SER A 175 11.50 -16.48 14.09
CA SER A 175 12.83 -15.88 14.20
C SER A 175 13.12 -15.00 13.00
N PHE A 176 13.76 -13.85 13.24
CA PHE A 176 14.21 -12.91 12.23
C PHE A 176 15.71 -13.09 12.01
N SER A 177 16.12 -13.11 10.74
CA SER A 177 17.54 -13.21 10.34
C SER A 177 18.01 -11.91 9.71
N ASP A 178 19.31 -11.71 9.62
CA ASP A 178 19.87 -10.55 8.92
C ASP A 178 19.28 -10.43 7.51
N TYR A 179 18.92 -9.21 7.13
CA TYR A 179 18.42 -8.94 5.79
C TYR A 179 19.52 -9.31 4.76
N PRO A 180 19.21 -10.08 3.70
CA PRO A 180 20.26 -10.69 2.90
C PRO A 180 21.03 -9.62 2.13
N ASN A 181 22.34 -9.83 1.96
CA ASN A 181 23.17 -8.98 1.11
C ASN A 181 22.71 -9.06 -0.36
N LEU A 182 23.14 -8.09 -1.17
CA LEU A 182 23.00 -8.15 -2.63
C LEU A 182 23.53 -9.49 -3.17
N LYS A 183 22.94 -9.97 -4.26
CA LYS A 183 23.20 -11.28 -4.89
C LYS A 183 22.91 -12.52 -4.02
N LYS A 184 22.24 -12.38 -2.88
CA LYS A 184 21.87 -13.51 -2.02
C LYS A 184 20.35 -13.63 -1.89
N VAL A 185 19.85 -14.84 -2.14
CA VAL A 185 18.48 -15.23 -1.82
C VAL A 185 18.42 -15.64 -0.33
N PRO A 186 17.46 -15.13 0.48
CA PRO A 186 17.26 -15.55 1.86
C PRO A 186 16.71 -16.98 1.94
N ASN A 187 16.72 -17.55 3.14
CA ASN A 187 15.87 -18.70 3.43
C ASN A 187 14.41 -18.23 3.45
N ILE A 188 13.59 -18.74 2.54
CA ILE A 188 12.16 -18.43 2.43
C ILE A 188 11.39 -19.67 2.89
N ASP A 189 10.52 -19.53 3.89
CA ASP A 189 9.56 -20.58 4.23
C ASP A 189 8.54 -20.72 3.10
N SER A 190 8.72 -21.74 2.27
CA SER A 190 7.89 -22.01 1.09
C SER A 190 6.47 -22.51 1.41
N SER A 191 6.20 -22.85 2.68
CA SER A 191 4.90 -23.30 3.17
C SER A 191 4.16 -22.24 3.99
N GLY A 192 4.87 -21.17 4.39
CA GLY A 192 4.36 -20.12 5.27
C GLY A 192 3.14 -19.37 4.74
N LEU A 193 2.86 -19.47 3.43
CA LEU A 193 1.70 -18.87 2.77
C LEU A 193 0.74 -19.89 2.14
N ASP A 194 0.80 -21.16 2.52
CA ASP A 194 -0.07 -22.21 1.96
C ASP A 194 -1.55 -22.06 2.36
N PHE A 195 -1.83 -21.29 3.42
CA PHE A 195 -3.19 -20.93 3.81
C PHE A 195 -3.88 -20.00 2.81
N LEU A 196 -3.13 -19.35 1.91
CA LEU A 196 -3.69 -18.49 0.88
C LEU A 196 -4.51 -19.31 -0.12
N SER A 197 -5.64 -18.74 -0.54
CA SER A 197 -6.53 -19.31 -1.57
C SER A 197 -5.75 -19.84 -2.78
N SER A 198 -6.23 -20.94 -3.38
CA SER A 198 -5.66 -21.51 -4.61
C SER A 198 -5.67 -20.53 -5.80
N ASN A 199 -6.52 -19.50 -5.76
CA ASN A 199 -6.53 -18.41 -6.75
C ASN A 199 -5.30 -17.49 -6.64
N ILE A 200 -4.58 -17.50 -5.52
CA ILE A 200 -3.28 -16.83 -5.38
C ILE A 200 -2.21 -17.85 -5.78
N SER A 201 -1.70 -17.69 -7.00
CA SER A 201 -0.73 -18.63 -7.59
C SER A 201 0.68 -18.44 -7.03
N HIS A 202 1.10 -17.19 -6.80
CA HIS A 202 2.42 -16.82 -6.31
C HIS A 202 2.29 -15.75 -5.23
N ALA A 203 3.05 -15.88 -4.16
CA ALA A 203 3.12 -14.87 -3.10
C ALA A 203 4.47 -14.91 -2.40
N CYS A 204 4.88 -13.76 -1.89
CA CYS A 204 5.99 -13.63 -0.96
C CYS A 204 5.62 -12.54 0.05
N VAL A 205 6.00 -12.75 1.32
CA VAL A 205 5.87 -11.77 2.40
C VAL A 205 7.21 -11.68 3.10
N CYS A 206 7.64 -10.46 3.38
CA CYS A 206 8.84 -10.18 4.17
C CYS A 206 8.42 -9.33 5.36
N VAL A 207 8.58 -9.87 6.57
CA VAL A 207 8.28 -9.16 7.81
C VAL A 207 9.58 -8.70 8.44
N GLY A 208 9.67 -7.40 8.73
CA GLY A 208 10.85 -6.79 9.34
C GLY A 208 10.71 -6.62 10.84
N SER A 209 11.82 -6.77 11.55
CA SER A 209 11.93 -6.52 12.98
C SER A 209 13.29 -5.93 13.32
N PHE A 210 13.32 -5.03 14.29
CA PHE A 210 14.56 -4.52 14.87
C PHE A 210 14.81 -5.21 16.21
N GLN A 211 16.07 -5.53 16.47
CA GLN A 211 16.51 -5.93 17.79
C GLN A 211 16.55 -4.74 18.74
N ASP A 212 17.18 -3.63 18.33
CA ASP A 212 17.09 -2.33 18.99
C ASP A 212 17.16 -1.13 18.01
N SER A 213 17.22 0.10 18.53
CA SER A 213 17.26 1.34 17.74
C SER A 213 18.57 1.55 16.98
N THR A 214 19.64 0.88 17.37
CA THR A 214 20.97 0.99 16.74
C THR A 214 21.19 -0.04 15.64
N ASP A 215 20.45 -1.14 15.69
CA ASP A 215 20.57 -2.23 14.74
C ASP A 215 20.00 -1.92 13.34
N PHE A 216 20.48 -2.73 12.38
CA PHE A 216 19.85 -2.88 11.08
C PHE A 216 18.60 -3.75 11.22
N ILE A 217 17.65 -3.57 10.31
CA ILE A 217 16.44 -4.38 10.30
C ILE A 217 16.77 -5.84 9.93
N LYS A 218 16.20 -6.77 10.70
CA LYS A 218 16.19 -8.21 10.43
C LYS A 218 14.86 -8.59 9.77
N ALA A 219 14.84 -9.70 9.06
CA ALA A 219 13.71 -10.13 8.25
C ALA A 219 13.34 -11.60 8.42
N HIS A 220 12.06 -11.88 8.26
CA HIS A 220 11.50 -13.21 8.14
C HIS A 220 10.73 -13.32 6.82
N TRP A 221 11.04 -14.35 6.02
CA TRP A 221 10.54 -14.48 4.64
C TRP A 221 9.61 -15.68 4.53
N LEU A 222 8.39 -15.43 4.04
CA LEU A 222 7.36 -16.43 3.78
C LEU A 222 7.05 -16.44 2.29
N GLY A 223 6.71 -17.60 1.74
CA GLY A 223 6.51 -17.78 0.31
C GLY A 223 5.43 -18.78 -0.04
N LYS A 224 4.87 -18.60 -1.23
CA LYS A 224 4.13 -19.59 -2.01
C LYS A 224 4.64 -19.48 -3.44
N LYS A 225 5.42 -20.46 -3.90
CA LYS A 225 6.13 -20.40 -5.20
C LYS A 225 6.93 -19.10 -5.37
N ALA A 226 7.52 -18.61 -4.28
CA ALA A 226 8.02 -17.23 -4.19
C ALA A 226 9.13 -16.91 -5.19
N LEU A 227 9.96 -17.90 -5.55
CA LEU A 227 11.08 -17.77 -6.48
C LEU A 227 10.74 -18.18 -7.93
N GLU A 228 9.57 -18.78 -8.16
CA GLU A 228 9.14 -19.19 -9.51
C GLU A 228 8.87 -17.92 -10.36
N PRO A 229 9.49 -17.80 -11.56
CA PRO A 229 9.24 -16.68 -12.46
C PRO A 229 7.81 -16.67 -13.00
N GLN A 230 7.18 -15.51 -13.01
CA GLN A 230 5.83 -15.29 -13.52
C GLN A 230 5.66 -13.86 -14.07
N GLN A 231 4.64 -13.65 -14.92
CA GLN A 231 4.26 -12.31 -15.36
C GLN A 231 3.55 -11.56 -14.23
N PHE A 232 4.29 -10.66 -13.58
CA PHE A 232 3.76 -9.76 -12.55
C PHE A 232 3.28 -8.40 -13.11
N LEU A 233 3.13 -8.31 -14.43
CA LEU A 233 2.46 -7.23 -15.15
C LEU A 233 3.05 -5.84 -14.78
N SER A 234 2.18 -4.84 -14.61
CA SER A 234 2.60 -3.47 -14.30
C SER A 234 3.18 -3.27 -12.90
N ALA A 235 3.07 -4.26 -12.00
CA ALA A 235 3.68 -4.17 -10.68
C ALA A 235 5.20 -4.02 -10.77
N THR A 236 5.82 -4.47 -11.87
CA THR A 236 7.26 -4.41 -12.11
C THR A 236 7.80 -3.05 -12.56
N LYS A 237 6.95 -2.05 -12.85
CA LYS A 237 7.39 -0.83 -13.55
C LYS A 237 8.23 0.12 -12.72
N PHE A 238 8.16 0.03 -11.40
CA PHE A 238 9.03 0.83 -10.52
C PHE A 238 10.51 0.43 -10.63
N ILE A 239 10.81 -0.78 -11.15
CA ILE A 239 12.18 -1.31 -11.26
C ILE A 239 13.05 -0.41 -12.15
N GLY A 240 12.53 0.02 -13.30
CA GLY A 240 13.26 0.94 -14.19
C GLY A 240 13.53 2.30 -13.53
N VAL A 241 12.63 2.76 -12.67
CA VAL A 241 12.79 4.01 -11.90
C VAL A 241 13.93 3.87 -10.89
N PHE A 242 13.94 2.78 -10.11
CA PHE A 242 15.02 2.51 -9.15
C PHE A 242 16.39 2.44 -9.83
N ASN A 243 16.47 1.72 -10.95
CA ASN A 243 17.71 1.60 -11.70
C ASN A 243 18.18 2.94 -12.28
N ALA A 244 17.27 3.80 -12.75
CA ALA A 244 17.62 5.15 -13.20
C ALA A 244 18.15 6.02 -12.05
N ILE A 245 17.53 5.98 -10.86
CA ILE A 245 18.00 6.71 -9.67
C ILE A 245 19.40 6.25 -9.24
N CYS A 246 19.62 4.94 -9.18
CA CYS A 246 20.93 4.37 -8.85
C CYS A 246 22.02 4.87 -9.81
N GLN A 247 21.72 4.96 -11.12
CA GLN A 247 22.66 5.47 -12.13
C GLN A 247 22.88 6.98 -12.06
N ILE A 248 21.84 7.75 -11.76
CA ILE A 248 22.00 9.20 -11.55
C ILE A 248 22.92 9.44 -10.36
N ASN A 249 22.69 8.73 -9.25
CA ASN A 249 23.47 8.92 -8.04
C ASN A 249 24.89 8.36 -8.10
N SER A 250 25.13 7.31 -8.89
CA SER A 250 26.50 6.84 -9.14
C SER A 250 27.34 7.82 -9.95
N LYS A 251 26.71 8.69 -10.76
CA LYS A 251 27.39 9.76 -11.51
C LYS A 251 27.50 11.07 -10.74
N SER A 252 26.48 11.39 -9.94
CA SER A 252 26.39 12.65 -9.20
C SER A 252 25.62 12.45 -7.90
N LEU A 253 26.34 12.50 -6.77
CA LEU A 253 25.75 12.45 -5.42
C LEU A 253 24.97 13.73 -5.09
N THR A 254 25.30 14.84 -5.75
CA THR A 254 24.66 16.14 -5.51
C THR A 254 23.35 16.29 -6.25
N THR A 255 23.15 15.60 -7.38
CA THR A 255 21.90 15.69 -8.16
C THR A 255 20.69 15.25 -7.34
N ASP A 256 19.66 16.09 -7.39
CA ASP A 256 18.33 15.82 -6.87
C ASP A 256 17.38 15.53 -8.05
N VAL A 257 16.66 14.41 -7.99
CA VAL A 257 15.70 14.01 -9.03
C VAL A 257 14.46 14.90 -9.05
N ASP A 258 14.18 15.68 -8.00
CA ASP A 258 13.13 16.71 -8.05
C ASP A 258 13.47 17.87 -8.99
N ASP A 259 14.76 18.16 -9.15
CA ASP A 259 15.27 19.16 -10.08
C ASP A 259 15.52 18.58 -11.48
N CYS A 260 15.20 17.31 -11.68
CA CYS A 260 15.43 16.63 -12.95
C CYS A 260 14.20 16.64 -13.88
N ILE A 261 14.47 16.84 -15.16
CA ILE A 261 13.48 16.77 -16.25
C ILE A 261 13.88 15.72 -17.28
N ILE A 262 12.90 15.21 -18.02
CA ILE A 262 13.13 14.52 -19.28
C ILE A 262 13.07 15.57 -20.39
N GLU A 263 14.14 15.73 -21.18
CA GLU A 263 14.24 16.74 -22.24
C GLU A 263 13.52 16.27 -23.52
N SER A 264 12.35 16.85 -23.79
CA SER A 264 11.61 16.81 -25.06
C SER A 264 10.69 15.60 -25.30
N PRO A 265 9.37 15.76 -25.07
CA PRO A 265 8.73 16.88 -24.37
C PRO A 265 9.19 16.99 -22.90
N ARG A 266 9.18 18.20 -22.36
CA ARG A 266 9.70 18.49 -21.02
C ARG A 266 8.72 17.97 -19.95
N PHE A 267 9.12 16.92 -19.25
CA PHE A 267 8.39 16.39 -18.08
C PHE A 267 9.28 16.39 -16.86
N ARG A 268 8.73 16.71 -15.69
CA ARG A 268 9.45 16.49 -14.42
C ARG A 268 9.54 15.00 -14.15
N PHE A 269 10.69 14.53 -13.68
CA PHE A 269 10.93 13.12 -13.36
C PHE A 269 9.86 12.56 -12.42
N ASN A 270 9.66 13.23 -11.27
CA ASN A 270 8.70 12.83 -10.24
C ASN A 270 7.25 12.77 -10.74
N SER A 271 6.86 13.68 -11.64
CA SER A 271 5.52 13.74 -12.22
C SER A 271 5.23 12.53 -13.11
N LEU A 272 6.22 12.02 -13.83
CA LEU A 272 6.06 10.78 -14.60
C LEU A 272 5.94 9.55 -13.69
N VAL A 273 6.73 9.48 -12.61
CA VAL A 273 6.64 8.37 -11.65
C VAL A 273 5.26 8.36 -10.99
N GLU A 274 4.74 9.52 -10.57
CA GLU A 274 3.37 9.61 -10.03
C GLU A 274 2.30 9.17 -11.04
N ASP A 275 2.38 9.61 -12.29
CA ASP A 275 1.38 9.28 -13.32
C ASP A 275 1.42 7.78 -13.66
N MET A 276 2.63 7.19 -13.69
CA MET A 276 2.84 5.75 -13.90
C MET A 276 2.16 4.90 -12.82
N VAL A 277 2.18 5.35 -11.57
CA VAL A 277 1.68 4.60 -10.41
C VAL A 277 0.19 4.87 -10.17
N SER A 278 -0.26 6.11 -10.32
CA SER A 278 -1.64 6.52 -10.05
C SER A 278 -2.64 6.19 -11.16
N TYR A 279 -2.17 5.78 -12.35
CA TYR A 279 -3.01 5.50 -13.53
C TYR A 279 -3.90 6.67 -13.98
N ARG A 280 -3.50 7.91 -13.67
CA ARG A 280 -4.25 9.10 -14.08
C ARG A 280 -4.15 9.36 -15.58
N ASN A 281 -3.14 8.79 -16.24
CA ASN A 281 -2.86 8.98 -17.66
C ASN A 281 -2.79 10.47 -18.05
N LYS A 282 -2.20 11.29 -17.18
CA LYS A 282 -2.05 12.74 -17.38
C LYS A 282 -1.08 13.04 -18.52
N PHE A 283 0.00 12.27 -18.62
CA PHE A 283 1.05 12.43 -19.63
C PHE A 283 1.04 11.29 -20.63
N ALA A 284 0.91 10.05 -20.15
CA ALA A 284 0.79 8.85 -20.97
C ALA A 284 0.25 7.68 -20.14
N SER A 285 -0.02 6.56 -20.80
CA SER A 285 -0.31 5.29 -20.12
C SER A 285 0.84 4.84 -19.22
N SER A 286 0.48 4.13 -18.14
CA SER A 286 1.46 3.52 -17.21
C SER A 286 2.47 2.62 -17.94
N ASN A 287 2.04 1.91 -19.00
CA ASN A 287 2.92 1.02 -19.79
C ASN A 287 3.99 1.84 -20.54
N ALA A 288 3.63 2.97 -21.17
CA ALA A 288 4.53 3.83 -21.94
C ALA A 288 5.53 4.55 -21.04
N ILE A 289 5.10 5.01 -19.86
CA ILE A 289 6.02 5.60 -18.87
C ILE A 289 6.98 4.54 -18.31
N GLY A 290 6.48 3.35 -17.96
CA GLY A 290 7.35 2.23 -17.55
C GLY A 290 8.34 1.84 -18.65
N GLY A 291 7.90 1.84 -19.91
CA GLY A 291 8.74 1.64 -21.08
C GLY A 291 9.83 2.71 -21.23
N LEU A 292 9.52 3.98 -20.95
CA LEU A 292 10.48 5.10 -20.95
C LEU A 292 11.60 4.86 -19.94
N PHE A 293 11.29 4.47 -18.69
CA PHE A 293 12.32 4.24 -17.69
C PHE A 293 13.23 3.04 -18.03
N LYS A 294 12.73 2.05 -18.77
CA LYS A 294 13.56 0.98 -19.36
C LYS A 294 14.50 1.45 -20.49
N ARG A 295 14.44 2.70 -20.94
CA ARG A 295 15.32 3.22 -22.02
C ARG A 295 16.67 3.71 -21.54
N PHE A 296 16.87 3.88 -20.24
CA PHE A 296 18.15 4.34 -19.68
C PHE A 296 19.17 3.22 -19.47
N THR A 297 18.80 1.96 -19.76
CA THR A 297 19.68 0.81 -19.66
C THR A 297 19.24 -0.24 -20.68
N LYS A 298 20.18 -1.04 -21.20
CA LYS A 298 19.80 -2.16 -22.08
C LYS A 298 18.97 -3.16 -21.27
N ARG A 299 18.04 -3.83 -21.93
CA ARG A 299 17.13 -4.78 -21.26
C ARG A 299 17.84 -5.91 -20.54
N GLU A 300 18.84 -6.52 -21.17
CA GLU A 300 19.68 -7.57 -20.58
C GLU A 300 20.54 -7.06 -19.41
N ASP A 301 20.94 -5.78 -19.43
CA ASP A 301 21.70 -5.16 -18.34
C ASP A 301 20.77 -4.83 -17.16
N LEU A 302 19.52 -4.42 -17.43
CA LEU A 302 18.50 -4.20 -16.40
C LEU A 302 18.09 -5.52 -15.73
N GLU A 303 17.95 -6.60 -16.49
CA GLU A 303 17.74 -7.95 -15.95
C GLU A 303 18.90 -8.37 -15.04
N SER A 304 20.15 -8.20 -15.51
CA SER A 304 21.34 -8.49 -14.72
C SER A 304 21.40 -7.62 -13.46
N TRP A 305 20.97 -6.36 -13.53
CA TRP A 305 20.87 -5.49 -12.38
C TRP A 305 19.87 -6.02 -11.34
N ILE A 306 18.71 -6.56 -11.76
CA ILE A 306 17.75 -7.19 -10.83
C ILE A 306 18.37 -8.41 -10.16
N LYS A 307 18.99 -9.31 -10.95
CA LYS A 307 19.71 -10.50 -10.43
C LYS A 307 20.76 -10.08 -9.39
N ASP A 308 21.46 -8.97 -9.65
CA ASP A 308 22.42 -8.43 -8.71
C ASP A 308 21.80 -7.91 -7.41
N GLN A 309 20.56 -7.42 -7.44
CA GLN A 309 19.88 -6.91 -6.24
C GLN A 309 19.27 -8.03 -5.40
N THR A 310 18.81 -9.10 -6.04
CA THR A 310 17.98 -10.13 -5.39
C THR A 310 18.66 -11.49 -5.23
N GLY A 311 19.67 -11.78 -6.06
CA GLY A 311 20.33 -13.10 -6.15
C GLY A 311 19.53 -14.16 -6.90
N ASN A 312 18.36 -13.83 -7.47
CA ASN A 312 17.55 -14.80 -8.19
C ASN A 312 17.90 -14.84 -9.68
N ASP A 313 18.72 -15.81 -10.09
CA ASP A 313 19.19 -15.93 -11.47
C ASP A 313 18.14 -16.50 -12.46
N SER A 314 16.99 -16.97 -11.97
CA SER A 314 15.98 -17.67 -12.79
C SER A 314 15.06 -16.77 -13.61
N ILE A 315 15.19 -15.44 -13.49
CA ILE A 315 14.28 -14.48 -14.11
C ILE A 315 14.64 -14.12 -15.56
N GLU A 316 13.65 -13.60 -16.29
CA GLU A 316 13.78 -12.96 -17.61
C GLU A 316 13.05 -11.60 -17.60
N PHE A 317 13.76 -10.49 -17.85
CA PHE A 317 13.18 -9.15 -17.73
C PHE A 317 13.44 -8.22 -18.94
N CYS A 318 13.36 -8.79 -20.13
CA CYS A 318 13.62 -8.12 -21.40
C CYS A 318 12.36 -7.58 -22.13
N GLY A 319 11.19 -7.59 -21.49
CA GLY A 319 9.92 -7.17 -22.04
C GLY A 319 9.67 -5.67 -22.11
N ALA A 320 8.74 -5.28 -23.00
CA ALA A 320 8.42 -3.90 -23.36
C ALA A 320 7.12 -3.35 -22.76
N TYR A 321 6.40 -4.12 -21.94
CA TYR A 321 5.06 -3.77 -21.43
C TYR A 321 3.98 -3.60 -22.52
N GLY A 322 4.15 -4.26 -23.67
CA GLY A 322 3.11 -4.34 -24.70
C GLY A 322 2.84 -3.05 -25.49
N GLU A 323 3.57 -1.96 -25.26
CA GLU A 323 3.46 -0.74 -26.06
C GLU A 323 4.81 0.01 -26.21
N SER A 324 4.82 1.04 -27.05
CA SER A 324 5.99 1.91 -27.24
C SER A 324 6.27 2.77 -26.00
N PRO A 325 7.54 3.04 -25.67
CA PRO A 325 7.86 3.97 -24.59
C PRO A 325 7.35 5.37 -24.91
N LEU A 326 7.02 6.15 -23.88
CA LEU A 326 6.56 7.54 -24.03
C LEU A 326 7.56 8.38 -24.84
N ILE A 327 8.86 8.20 -24.60
CA ILE A 327 9.94 8.79 -25.39
C ILE A 327 10.94 7.66 -25.70
N THR A 328 11.30 7.50 -26.97
CA THR A 328 12.20 6.42 -27.42
C THR A 328 13.66 6.67 -27.05
N ASN A 329 14.12 7.92 -27.10
CA ASN A 329 15.50 8.31 -26.77
C ASN A 329 15.50 9.42 -25.71
N PRO A 330 15.03 9.14 -24.48
CA PRO A 330 14.93 10.15 -23.45
C PRO A 330 16.31 10.56 -22.92
N ASN A 331 16.46 11.82 -22.53
CA ASN A 331 17.58 12.31 -21.74
C ASN A 331 17.05 12.96 -20.47
N ILE A 332 17.65 12.65 -19.32
CA ILE A 332 17.39 13.30 -18.05
C ILE A 332 18.43 14.39 -17.85
N LYS A 333 17.95 15.59 -17.53
CA LYS A 333 18.76 16.77 -17.25
C LYS A 333 18.44 17.32 -15.88
N ASP A 334 19.49 17.65 -15.15
CA ASP A 334 19.43 18.41 -13.90
C ASP A 334 19.24 19.89 -14.28
N THR A 335 18.13 20.48 -13.81
CA THR A 335 17.79 21.87 -14.16
C THR A 335 18.55 22.91 -13.37
N THR A 336 19.17 22.52 -12.25
CA THR A 336 19.99 23.39 -11.41
C THR A 336 21.36 23.59 -12.03
N THR A 337 21.95 22.52 -12.58
CA THR A 337 23.26 22.58 -13.26
C THR A 337 23.16 22.81 -14.76
N GLY A 338 22.04 22.42 -15.37
CA GLY A 338 21.88 22.41 -16.82
C GLY A 338 22.58 21.24 -17.50
N GLU A 339 23.04 20.25 -16.75
CA GLU A 339 23.80 19.11 -17.27
C GLU A 339 22.92 17.87 -17.49
N ALA A 340 23.24 17.09 -18.53
CA ALA A 340 22.62 15.80 -18.76
C ALA A 340 23.15 14.77 -17.75
N VAL A 341 22.26 14.22 -16.90
CA VAL A 341 22.64 13.26 -15.86
C VAL A 341 22.43 11.81 -16.30
N LEU A 342 21.50 11.55 -17.21
CA LEU A 342 21.27 10.21 -17.76
C LEU A 342 20.78 10.29 -19.19
N ASN A 343 21.40 9.55 -20.10
CA ASN A 343 20.99 9.49 -21.50
C ASN A 343 20.43 8.10 -21.80
N SER A 344 19.53 8.03 -22.78
CA SER A 344 19.04 6.75 -23.28
C SER A 344 20.16 5.87 -23.82
N THR A 345 19.97 4.56 -23.71
CA THR A 345 20.86 3.55 -24.29
C THR A 345 20.20 2.85 -25.45
N LEU A 346 20.97 1.99 -26.14
CA LEU A 346 20.39 0.98 -27.02
C LEU A 346 19.32 0.17 -26.26
N LYS A 347 18.28 -0.28 -26.97
CA LYS A 347 17.19 -1.09 -26.40
C LYS A 347 17.67 -2.40 -25.81
N GLY A 348 18.68 -3.00 -26.42
CA GLY A 348 19.10 -4.36 -26.10
C GLY A 348 18.15 -5.41 -26.65
N LYS A 349 18.25 -6.62 -26.11
CA LYS A 349 17.48 -7.80 -26.52
C LYS A 349 16.00 -7.64 -26.16
N THR A 350 15.13 -8.28 -26.94
CA THR A 350 13.70 -8.37 -26.63
C THR A 350 13.43 -9.74 -26.01
N GLY A 351 12.52 -9.77 -25.04
CA GLY A 351 12.06 -10.99 -24.37
C GLY A 351 10.82 -10.67 -23.55
N ASP A 352 10.58 -11.47 -22.52
CA ASP A 352 9.45 -11.36 -21.61
C ASP A 352 9.78 -10.62 -20.31
N ASN A 353 8.81 -10.50 -19.40
CA ASN A 353 8.96 -9.88 -18.08
C ASN A 353 8.60 -10.89 -16.96
N PHE A 354 9.18 -12.08 -17.02
CA PHE A 354 9.06 -13.09 -15.98
C PHE A 354 10.01 -12.77 -14.81
N ILE A 355 9.43 -12.36 -13.70
CA ILE A 355 10.14 -12.09 -12.43
C ILE A 355 9.48 -12.91 -11.32
N SER A 356 10.08 -13.07 -10.14
CA SER A 356 9.44 -13.80 -9.05
C SER A 356 8.72 -12.87 -8.06
N ALA A 357 7.82 -13.43 -7.23
CA ALA A 357 7.18 -12.66 -6.15
C ALA A 357 8.22 -12.15 -5.15
N TYR A 358 9.24 -12.97 -4.87
CA TYR A 358 10.37 -12.62 -4.03
C TYR A 358 11.09 -11.39 -4.55
N ASP A 359 11.39 -11.31 -5.85
CA ASP A 359 12.15 -10.17 -6.39
C ASP A 359 11.41 -8.85 -6.23
N LEU A 360 10.08 -8.86 -6.40
CA LEU A 360 9.26 -7.66 -6.18
C LEU A 360 9.23 -7.25 -4.70
N VAL A 361 9.06 -8.20 -3.79
CA VAL A 361 9.07 -7.97 -2.35
C VAL A 361 10.46 -7.49 -1.89
N ARG A 362 11.52 -8.07 -2.45
CA ARG A 362 12.90 -7.69 -2.20
C ARG A 362 13.15 -6.24 -2.63
N LEU A 363 12.81 -5.87 -3.87
CA LEU A 363 13.05 -4.52 -4.35
C LEU A 363 12.21 -3.47 -3.63
N ILE A 364 10.94 -3.75 -3.32
CA ILE A 364 10.09 -2.80 -2.58
C ILE A 364 10.48 -2.67 -1.10
N SER A 365 10.97 -3.75 -0.47
CA SER A 365 11.52 -3.68 0.89
C SER A 365 12.87 -2.97 0.93
N MET A 366 13.70 -3.07 -0.12
CA MET A 366 14.91 -2.24 -0.25
C MET A 366 14.57 -0.74 -0.30
N LEU A 367 13.45 -0.35 -0.92
CA LEU A 367 12.96 1.04 -0.86
C LEU A 367 12.46 1.40 0.54
N GLY A 368 11.53 0.60 1.09
CA GLY A 368 10.87 0.92 2.36
C GLY A 368 11.81 0.87 3.57
N TRP A 369 12.85 0.04 3.54
CA TRP A 369 13.84 -0.07 4.60
C TRP A 369 15.20 0.54 4.24
N HIS A 370 15.34 1.30 3.15
CA HIS A 370 16.65 1.76 2.65
C HIS A 370 17.58 2.31 3.75
N LEU A 371 17.06 3.17 4.62
CA LEU A 371 17.81 3.78 5.73
C LEU A 371 18.19 2.82 6.87
N HIS A 372 17.52 1.67 6.93
CA HIS A 372 17.66 0.65 7.99
C HIS A 372 18.41 -0.59 7.52
N LEU A 373 18.89 -0.58 6.28
CA LEU A 373 19.67 -1.65 5.68
C LEU A 373 21.17 -1.35 5.76
N PRO A 374 22.03 -2.37 5.93
CA PRO A 374 23.45 -2.20 5.72
C PRO A 374 23.71 -1.85 4.25
N SER A 375 24.83 -1.15 3.98
CA SER A 375 25.21 -0.75 2.62
C SER A 375 25.34 -1.94 1.65
N THR A 376 25.63 -3.14 2.17
CA THR A 376 25.69 -4.40 1.42
C THR A 376 24.32 -4.96 1.02
N ALA A 377 23.22 -4.32 1.41
CA ALA A 377 21.86 -4.72 1.08
C ALA A 377 20.96 -3.56 0.59
N GLN A 378 21.48 -2.33 0.57
CA GLN A 378 20.80 -1.14 0.05
C GLN A 378 20.72 -1.13 -1.48
N LEU A 379 19.81 -0.32 -2.03
CA LEU A 379 19.84 0.02 -3.47
C LEU A 379 21.19 0.70 -3.80
N PRO A 380 21.94 0.22 -4.80
CA PRO A 380 23.33 0.62 -5.00
C PRO A 380 23.43 2.09 -5.41
N SER A 381 24.29 2.85 -4.72
CA SER A 381 24.51 4.30 -4.90
C SER A 381 23.29 5.19 -4.60
N ALA A 382 22.11 4.63 -4.36
CA ALA A 382 20.89 5.42 -4.17
C ALA A 382 20.98 6.29 -2.91
N GLN A 383 20.69 7.58 -3.08
CA GLN A 383 20.61 8.54 -1.98
C GLN A 383 19.17 8.67 -1.52
N TRP A 384 18.96 8.74 -0.20
CA TRP A 384 17.61 8.80 0.38
C TRP A 384 16.77 9.94 -0.21
N LYS A 385 17.33 11.16 -0.30
CA LYS A 385 16.67 12.33 -0.91
C LYS A 385 15.98 12.05 -2.26
N ASN A 386 16.57 11.17 -3.07
CA ASN A 386 16.03 10.81 -4.38
C ASN A 386 14.97 9.71 -4.33
N LEU A 387 15.06 8.81 -3.33
CA LEU A 387 14.09 7.75 -3.09
C LEU A 387 12.80 8.27 -2.47
N GLU A 388 12.85 9.33 -1.66
CA GLU A 388 11.66 9.93 -1.05
C GLU A 388 10.58 10.30 -2.07
N ASN A 389 11.00 10.75 -3.25
CA ASN A 389 10.07 11.09 -4.33
C ASN A 389 9.36 9.86 -4.89
N VAL A 390 10.05 8.74 -4.97
CA VAL A 390 9.42 7.47 -5.37
C VAL A 390 8.49 6.97 -4.27
N VAL A 391 8.87 7.13 -2.99
CA VAL A 391 7.99 6.83 -1.85
C VAL A 391 6.69 7.63 -1.94
N ARG A 392 6.76 8.95 -2.12
CA ARG A 392 5.58 9.82 -2.26
C ARG A 392 4.74 9.44 -3.49
N ALA A 393 5.38 9.16 -4.63
CA ALA A 393 4.68 8.75 -5.85
C ALA A 393 4.00 7.38 -5.72
N MET A 394 4.68 6.38 -5.14
CA MET A 394 4.12 5.05 -4.90
C MET A 394 3.04 5.04 -3.81
N GLY A 395 3.04 6.04 -2.92
CA GLY A 395 1.95 6.30 -2.00
C GLY A 395 0.63 6.69 -2.68
N ARG A 396 0.69 7.12 -3.96
CA ARG A 396 -0.46 7.52 -4.78
C ARG A 396 -1.00 6.40 -5.69
N ASP A 397 -0.54 5.16 -5.54
CA ASP A 397 -1.14 4.04 -6.29
C ASP A 397 -2.66 3.96 -6.01
N SER A 398 -3.41 3.64 -7.06
CA SER A 398 -4.88 3.59 -7.01
C SER A 398 -5.40 2.36 -6.28
N ALA A 399 -4.61 1.28 -6.20
CA ALA A 399 -4.94 0.07 -5.46
C ALA A 399 -4.74 0.28 -3.96
N ARG A 400 -5.87 0.39 -3.23
CA ARG A 400 -5.91 0.63 -1.78
C ARG A 400 -6.28 -0.64 -1.01
N TYR A 401 -5.69 -1.78 -1.36
CA TYR A 401 -5.97 -3.08 -0.71
C TYR A 401 -5.60 -3.09 0.78
N VAL A 402 -4.52 -2.40 1.14
CA VAL A 402 -4.11 -2.27 2.55
C VAL A 402 -5.14 -1.46 3.33
N ASP A 403 -5.66 -0.37 2.77
CA ASP A 403 -6.74 0.41 3.43
C ASP A 403 -7.98 -0.47 3.69
N VAL A 404 -8.36 -1.31 2.71
CA VAL A 404 -9.47 -2.26 2.86
C VAL A 404 -9.21 -3.23 4.01
N ALA A 405 -8.00 -3.78 4.08
CA ALA A 405 -7.64 -4.71 5.15
C ALA A 405 -7.72 -4.01 6.53
N LEU A 406 -7.16 -2.81 6.66
CA LEU A 406 -7.15 -2.06 7.93
C LEU A 406 -8.55 -1.62 8.37
N GLU A 407 -9.42 -1.24 7.43
CA GLU A 407 -10.83 -0.97 7.72
C GLU A 407 -11.58 -2.23 8.14
N ILE A 408 -11.42 -3.36 7.44
CA ILE A 408 -12.08 -4.62 7.79
C ILE A 408 -11.69 -5.10 9.18
N LEU A 409 -10.42 -4.92 9.54
CA LEU A 409 -9.89 -5.22 10.86
C LEU A 409 -10.32 -4.21 11.93
N GLY A 410 -10.92 -3.07 11.54
CA GLY A 410 -11.37 -2.02 12.46
C GLY A 410 -10.22 -1.33 13.21
N VAL A 411 -9.04 -1.23 12.59
CA VAL A 411 -7.81 -0.71 13.23
C VAL A 411 -7.39 0.68 12.75
N VAL A 412 -8.14 1.29 11.83
CA VAL A 412 -7.75 2.57 11.20
C VAL A 412 -7.51 3.67 12.24
N ASN A 413 -8.35 3.74 13.28
CA ASN A 413 -8.29 4.79 14.31
C ASN A 413 -7.22 4.55 15.39
N VAL A 414 -6.58 3.38 15.42
CA VAL A 414 -5.49 3.02 16.36
C VAL A 414 -4.13 2.91 15.67
N ILE A 415 -4.10 3.16 14.37
CA ILE A 415 -2.87 3.24 13.58
C ILE A 415 -2.40 4.68 13.50
N SER A 416 -1.09 4.87 13.62
CA SER A 416 -0.41 6.15 13.42
C SER A 416 0.80 5.99 12.52
N GLU A 417 1.28 7.10 11.97
CA GLU A 417 2.43 7.18 11.06
C GLU A 417 2.38 6.12 9.93
N PRO A 418 1.25 5.97 9.23
CA PRO A 418 1.13 4.95 8.20
C PRO A 418 2.03 5.29 7.02
N VAL A 419 2.58 4.26 6.40
CA VAL A 419 3.25 4.26 5.11
C VAL A 419 2.71 3.09 4.32
N ILE A 420 2.14 3.39 3.16
CA ILE A 420 1.63 2.38 2.22
C ILE A 420 2.14 2.77 0.84
N ILE A 421 3.24 2.17 0.43
CA ILE A 421 3.79 2.32 -0.92
C ILE A 421 3.49 1.06 -1.70
N SER A 422 3.02 1.20 -2.94
CA SER A 422 2.64 0.02 -3.72
C SER A 422 2.69 0.25 -5.22
N LYS A 423 2.65 -0.85 -5.96
CA LYS A 423 2.40 -0.88 -7.40
C LYS A 423 1.47 -2.03 -7.74
N VAL A 424 0.29 -1.71 -8.26
CA VAL A 424 -0.63 -2.73 -8.82
C VAL A 424 -0.29 -3.04 -10.28
N GLY A 425 -0.62 -4.25 -10.72
CA GLY A 425 -0.57 -4.71 -12.10
C GLY A 425 -1.88 -5.34 -12.54
N TRP A 426 -2.41 -4.88 -13.66
CA TRP A 426 -3.68 -5.33 -14.25
C TRP A 426 -3.41 -6.13 -15.53
N GLY A 427 -4.09 -7.27 -15.66
CA GLY A 427 -4.10 -8.10 -16.85
C GLY A 427 -5.51 -8.64 -17.08
N ASP A 428 -5.73 -9.26 -18.23
CA ASP A 428 -7.08 -9.62 -18.70
C ASP A 428 -7.84 -10.56 -17.74
N SER A 429 -7.12 -11.45 -17.06
CA SER A 429 -7.68 -12.44 -16.13
C SER A 429 -6.96 -12.51 -14.79
N SER A 430 -6.01 -11.60 -14.52
CA SER A 430 -5.19 -11.62 -13.32
C SER A 430 -4.82 -10.23 -12.83
N MET A 431 -4.48 -10.16 -11.55
CA MET A 431 -3.98 -8.96 -10.89
C MET A 431 -2.74 -9.32 -10.10
N THR A 432 -1.77 -8.41 -10.09
CA THR A 432 -0.62 -8.44 -9.19
C THR A 432 -0.63 -7.21 -8.28
N TYR A 433 -0.16 -7.36 -7.05
CA TYR A 433 0.05 -6.24 -6.14
C TYR A 433 1.36 -6.42 -5.39
N ALA A 434 2.27 -5.46 -5.51
CA ALA A 434 3.47 -5.36 -4.68
C ALA A 434 3.29 -4.17 -3.74
N ALA A 435 3.46 -4.38 -2.44
CA ALA A 435 3.31 -3.33 -1.44
C ALA A 435 4.35 -3.47 -0.34
N PHE A 436 4.69 -2.33 0.24
CA PHE A 436 5.37 -2.23 1.51
C PHE A 436 4.48 -1.40 2.44
N VAL A 437 4.33 -1.90 3.66
CA VAL A 437 3.46 -1.31 4.67
C VAL A 437 4.25 -1.14 5.96
N LYS A 438 4.11 0.03 6.57
CA LYS A 438 4.61 0.34 7.92
C LYS A 438 3.54 1.17 8.61
N PHE A 439 3.35 0.95 9.90
CA PHE A 439 2.61 1.85 10.77
C PHE A 439 3.01 1.57 12.22
N VAL A 440 2.63 2.48 13.12
CA VAL A 440 2.71 2.25 14.55
C VAL A 440 1.32 1.94 15.09
N ASP A 441 1.18 0.75 15.68
CA ASP A 441 -0.01 0.30 16.38
C ASP A 441 -0.06 0.88 17.79
N ARG A 442 -1.07 1.72 18.06
CA ARG A 442 -1.22 2.46 19.34
C ARG A 442 -2.16 1.77 20.33
N ARG A 443 -2.51 0.50 20.09
CA ARG A 443 -3.28 -0.27 21.08
C ARG A 443 -2.45 -0.54 22.32
N ILE A 444 -3.12 -0.54 23.48
CA ILE A 444 -2.49 -0.89 24.77
C ILE A 444 -2.02 -2.35 24.74
N THR A 445 -2.78 -3.22 24.07
CA THR A 445 -2.39 -4.60 23.79
C THR A 445 -2.42 -4.78 22.27
N PRO A 446 -1.33 -4.49 21.56
CA PRO A 446 -1.23 -4.75 20.13
C PRO A 446 -1.55 -6.22 19.87
N SER A 447 -2.51 -6.52 18.99
CA SER A 447 -2.70 -7.91 18.59
C SER A 447 -1.50 -8.32 17.75
N ILE A 448 -0.94 -9.49 18.05
CA ILE A 448 0.16 -10.13 17.31
C ILE A 448 -0.11 -10.21 15.79
N ALA A 449 -1.37 -10.10 15.36
CA ALA A 449 -1.83 -10.23 13.98
C ALA A 449 -1.60 -9.02 13.04
N VAL A 450 -1.02 -7.90 13.49
CA VAL A 450 -0.95 -6.67 12.65
C VAL A 450 0.48 -6.12 12.59
N ALA A 451 1.34 -6.89 11.92
CA ALA A 451 2.53 -6.38 11.24
C ALA A 451 2.53 -7.02 9.84
N ILE A 452 2.17 -6.23 8.82
CA ILE A 452 2.29 -6.58 7.40
C ILE A 452 3.05 -5.44 6.76
#